data_AF-A0AAQ4FR81-F1
#
_entry.id   AF-A0AAQ4FR81-F1
#
_cell.length_a   1.000
_cell.length_b   1.000
_cell.length_c   1.000
_cell.angle_alpha   90.00
_cell.angle_beta   90.00
_cell.angle_gamma   90.00
#
_symmetry.space_group_name_H-M   'P 1'
#
loop_
_entity.id
_entity.type
_entity.pdbx_description
1 polymer ?
#
loop_
_entity_poly.entity_id
_entity_poly.type
_entity_poly.pdbx_seq_one_letter_code
_entity_poly.pdbx_strand_id
1 'polypeptide(L)'
;MVAKASNAARRLESVERSHLLQKAAETRDSLSVVRSFRVEKLFCQQFYRLADVEMRALLALFDCLRHVRFLGGLCGFLVILSAVVFALLASGHGGDLHADGSAVGLALSSSMGISLLIIGSTISVFVFTLTFVSFERCLEYTRLPAEVSLSEQA
;
A
#
# COMPACT_ATOMS: atom_id res chain seq x y z
N MET A 1 -8.60 -10.79 4.25
CA MET A 1 -7.26 -11.40 4.50
C MET A 1 -6.13 -10.46 4.09
N VAL A 2 -6.14 -9.97 2.84
CA VAL A 2 -5.12 -9.04 2.30
C VAL A 2 -4.96 -7.76 3.13
N ALA A 3 -6.06 -7.13 3.58
CA ALA A 3 -6.00 -5.95 4.44
C ALA A 3 -5.32 -6.20 5.81
N LYS A 4 -5.46 -7.39 6.39
CA LYS A 4 -4.79 -7.74 7.65
C LYS A 4 -3.29 -7.93 7.44
N ALA A 5 -2.92 -8.59 6.34
CA ALA A 5 -1.53 -8.79 5.95
C ALA A 5 -0.83 -7.46 5.62
N SER A 6 -1.49 -6.56 4.89
CA SER A 6 -0.96 -5.22 4.60
C SER A 6 -0.75 -4.39 5.85
N ASN A 7 -1.68 -4.47 6.82
CA ASN A 7 -1.56 -3.73 8.07
C ASN A 7 -0.40 -4.24 8.93
N ALA A 8 -0.23 -5.56 9.01
CA ALA A 8 0.90 -6.16 9.71
C ALA A 8 2.24 -5.79 9.06
N ALA A 9 2.33 -5.87 7.72
CA ALA A 9 3.51 -5.48 6.97
C ALA A 9 3.82 -3.98 7.14
N ARG A 10 2.80 -3.12 7.11
CA ARG A 10 2.93 -1.68 7.32
C ARG A 10 3.40 -1.32 8.73
N ARG A 11 2.90 -2.03 9.75
CA ARG A 11 3.37 -1.84 11.14
C ARG A 11 4.84 -2.23 11.27
N LEU A 12 5.24 -3.37 10.70
CA LEU A 12 6.63 -3.81 10.71
C LEU A 12 7.55 -2.82 10.01
N GLU A 13 7.21 -2.41 8.78
CA GLU A 13 7.95 -1.40 8.00
C GLU A 13 8.16 -0.12 8.81
N SER A 14 7.09 0.37 9.45
CA SER A 14 7.18 1.59 10.23
C SER A 14 8.05 1.45 11.49
N VAL A 15 8.09 0.28 12.14
CA VAL A 15 8.97 0.04 13.31
C VAL A 15 10.43 -0.04 12.87
N GLU A 16 10.73 -0.84 11.85
CA GLU A 16 12.10 -1.01 11.31
C GLU A 16 12.69 0.33 10.82
N ARG A 17 11.87 1.13 10.14
CA ARG A 17 12.27 2.47 9.68
C ARG A 17 12.62 3.40 10.84
N SER A 18 11.89 3.34 11.95
CA SER A 18 12.24 4.11 13.16
C SER A 18 13.58 3.69 13.74
N HIS A 19 13.87 2.39 13.81
CA HIS A 19 15.17 1.89 14.26
C HIS A 19 16.31 2.32 13.35
N LEU A 20 16.11 2.29 12.03
CA LEU A 20 17.10 2.74 11.06
C LEU A 20 17.42 4.23 11.23
N LEU A 21 16.39 5.07 11.39
CA LEU A 21 16.56 6.50 11.61
C LEU A 21 17.25 6.81 12.94
N GLN A 22 16.89 6.08 14.00
CA GLN A 22 17.56 6.20 15.30
C GLN A 22 19.05 5.83 15.21
N LYS A 23 19.39 4.74 14.50
CA LYS A 23 20.78 4.32 14.33
C LYS A 23 21.59 5.31 13.49
N ALA A 24 20.97 5.91 12.47
CA ALA A 24 21.57 6.97 11.68
C ALA A 24 21.84 8.23 12.51
N ALA A 25 20.89 8.63 13.38
CA ALA A 25 21.06 9.75 14.29
C ALA A 25 22.19 9.51 15.30
N GLU A 26 22.20 8.33 15.95
CA GLU A 26 23.28 7.93 16.88
C GLU A 26 24.65 8.01 16.20
N THR A 27 24.77 7.46 14.97
CA THR A 27 26.03 7.46 14.23
C THR A 27 26.47 8.87 13.83
N ARG A 28 25.52 9.75 13.49
CA ARG A 28 25.80 11.15 13.15
C ARG A 28 26.37 11.90 14.36
N ASP A 29 25.79 11.68 15.53
CA ASP A 29 26.19 12.36 16.75
C ASP A 29 27.51 11.79 17.31
N SER A 30 27.79 10.49 17.11
CA SER A 30 29.03 9.83 17.53
C SER A 30 30.11 9.72 16.43
N LEU A 31 29.98 10.47 15.33
CA LEU A 31 30.80 10.28 14.13
C LEU A 31 32.30 10.53 14.37
N SER A 32 32.64 11.49 15.23
CA SER A 32 34.01 11.82 15.61
C SER A 32 34.70 10.64 16.32
N VAL A 33 33.97 9.96 17.21
CA VAL A 33 34.42 8.78 17.96
C VAL A 33 34.60 7.58 17.02
N VAL A 34 33.64 7.34 16.12
CA VAL A 34 33.73 6.24 15.15
C VAL A 34 34.98 6.38 14.26
N ARG A 35 35.29 7.61 13.83
CA ARG A 35 36.48 7.88 13.01
C ARG A 35 37.79 7.78 13.80
N SER A 36 37.81 8.21 15.06
CA SER A 36 39.03 8.11 15.87
C SER A 36 39.43 6.65 16.14
N PHE A 37 38.44 5.77 16.34
CA PHE A 37 38.67 4.34 16.54
C PHE A 37 38.75 3.52 15.23
N ARG A 38 38.53 4.13 14.06
CA ARG A 38 38.54 3.47 12.73
C ARG A 38 37.60 2.26 12.64
N VAL A 39 36.42 2.36 13.24
CA VAL A 39 35.39 1.30 13.28
C VAL A 39 34.24 1.56 12.31
N GLU A 40 34.44 2.38 11.28
CA GLU A 40 33.40 2.77 10.32
C GLU A 40 32.77 1.58 9.60
N LYS A 41 33.57 0.57 9.24
CA LYS A 41 33.08 -0.60 8.48
C LYS A 41 32.10 -1.43 9.28
N LEU A 42 32.33 -1.58 10.58
CA LEU A 42 31.45 -2.36 11.47
C LEU A 42 30.10 -1.65 11.64
N PHE A 43 30.12 -0.32 11.84
CA PHE A 43 28.90 0.49 11.90
C PHE A 43 28.13 0.47 10.57
N CYS A 44 28.82 0.57 9.43
CA CYS A 44 28.19 0.46 8.11
C CYS A 44 27.55 -0.93 7.91
N GLN A 45 28.24 -2.01 8.31
CA GLN A 45 27.69 -3.36 8.20
C GLN A 45 26.42 -3.54 9.04
N GLN A 46 26.40 -2.99 10.26
CA GLN A 46 25.20 -2.98 11.10
C GLN A 46 24.05 -2.19 10.45
N PHE A 47 24.35 -1.02 9.89
CA PHE A 47 23.37 -0.21 9.17
C PHE A 47 22.80 -0.94 7.96
N TYR A 48 23.64 -1.58 7.14
CA TYR A 48 23.18 -2.37 5.99
C TYR A 48 22.25 -3.51 6.40
N ARG A 49 22.54 -4.19 7.51
CA ARG A 49 21.66 -5.25 8.02
C ARG A 49 20.28 -4.72 8.40
N LEU A 50 20.20 -3.55 9.04
CA LEU A 50 18.92 -2.91 9.36
C LEU A 50 18.18 -2.48 8.08
N ALA A 51 18.91 -1.88 7.12
CA ALA A 51 18.34 -1.44 5.84
C ALA A 51 17.78 -2.62 5.03
N ASP A 52 18.46 -3.77 5.03
CA ASP A 52 17.98 -5.00 4.37
C ASP A 52 16.68 -5.50 4.98
N VAL A 53 16.52 -5.39 6.31
CA VAL A 53 15.30 -5.79 7.01
C VAL A 53 14.15 -4.84 6.65
N GLU A 54 14.38 -3.53 6.66
CA GLU A 54 13.39 -2.53 6.22
C GLU A 54 12.97 -2.79 4.76
N MET A 55 13.94 -3.05 3.86
CA MET A 55 13.65 -3.35 2.46
C MET A 55 12.78 -4.59 2.29
N ARG A 56 12.99 -5.65 3.07
CA ARG A 56 12.14 -6.85 3.01
C ARG A 56 10.70 -6.53 3.43
N ALA A 57 10.52 -5.72 4.47
CA ALA A 57 9.18 -5.28 4.88
C ALA A 57 8.51 -4.42 3.79
N LEU A 58 9.27 -3.53 3.14
CA LEU A 58 8.81 -2.71 2.02
C LEU A 58 8.41 -3.58 0.80
N LEU A 59 9.21 -4.58 0.45
CA LEU A 59 8.92 -5.51 -0.64
C LEU A 59 7.62 -6.29 -0.39
N ALA A 60 7.39 -6.74 0.85
CA ALA A 60 6.13 -7.39 1.22
C ALA A 60 4.91 -6.48 1.01
N LEU A 61 5.05 -5.17 1.26
CA LEU A 61 4.00 -4.19 1.00
C LEU A 61 3.74 -4.02 -0.52
N PHE A 62 4.80 -3.97 -1.33
CA PHE A 62 4.69 -3.92 -2.79
C PHE A 62 4.04 -5.18 -3.37
N ASP A 63 4.38 -6.37 -2.83
CA ASP A 63 3.75 -7.62 -3.23
C ASP A 63 2.25 -7.63 -2.93
N CYS A 64 1.86 -7.09 -1.77
CA CYS A 64 0.46 -6.92 -1.42
C CYS A 64 -0.26 -5.98 -2.38
N LEU A 65 0.33 -4.83 -2.73
CA LEU A 65 -0.23 -3.89 -3.69
C LEU A 65 -0.36 -4.53 -5.08
N ARG A 66 0.64 -5.28 -5.52
CA ARG A 66 0.62 -6.02 -6.79
C ARG A 66 -0.52 -7.03 -6.82
N HIS A 67 -0.72 -7.77 -5.73
CA HIS A 67 -1.81 -8.73 -5.62
C HIS A 67 -3.18 -8.06 -5.68
N VAL A 68 -3.36 -6.95 -4.96
CA VAL A 68 -4.60 -6.14 -5.00
C VAL A 68 -4.87 -5.60 -6.40
N ARG A 69 -3.84 -5.07 -7.08
CA ARG A 69 -3.95 -4.55 -8.44
C ARG A 69 -4.27 -5.64 -9.45
N PHE A 70 -3.69 -6.83 -9.31
CA PHE A 70 -4.02 -8.00 -10.12
C PHE A 70 -5.49 -8.39 -9.95
N LEU A 71 -5.98 -8.46 -8.70
CA LEU A 71 -7.36 -8.82 -8.40
C LEU A 71 -8.36 -7.78 -8.95
N GLY A 72 -8.05 -6.49 -8.80
CA GLY A 72 -8.85 -5.41 -9.40
C GLY A 72 -8.86 -5.46 -10.93
N GLY A 73 -7.72 -5.79 -11.55
CA GLY A 73 -7.60 -6.00 -12.99
C GLY A 73 -8.39 -7.20 -13.50
N LEU A 74 -8.39 -8.31 -12.75
CA LEU A 74 -9.19 -9.49 -13.04
C LEU A 74 -10.68 -9.16 -13.03
N CYS A 75 -11.17 -8.43 -12.02
CA CYS A 75 -12.55 -7.98 -11.97
C CYS A 75 -12.92 -7.07 -13.15
N GLY A 76 -12.07 -6.10 -13.50
CA GLY A 76 -12.29 -5.24 -14.67
C GLY A 76 -12.31 -6.03 -15.99
N PHE A 77 -11.41 -7.01 -16.15
CA PHE A 77 -11.39 -7.87 -17.31
C PHE A 77 -12.68 -8.69 -17.45
N LEU A 78 -13.20 -9.24 -16.35
CA LEU A 78 -14.46 -9.99 -16.36
C LEU A 78 -15.66 -9.12 -16.78
N VAL A 79 -15.69 -7.85 -16.37
CA VAL A 79 -16.73 -6.89 -16.79
C VAL A 79 -16.67 -6.66 -18.29
N ILE A 80 -15.49 -6.36 -18.85
CA ILE A 80 -15.32 -6.15 -20.30
C ILE A 80 -15.67 -7.42 -21.07
N LEU A 81 -15.20 -8.59 -20.62
CA LEU A 81 -15.50 -9.88 -21.25
C LEU A 81 -17.02 -10.11 -21.31
N SER A 82 -17.73 -9.89 -20.20
CA SER A 82 -19.19 -10.05 -20.15
C SER A 82 -19.92 -9.11 -21.13
N ALA A 83 -19.47 -7.86 -21.25
CA ALA A 83 -20.03 -6.89 -22.18
C ALA A 83 -19.80 -7.29 -23.64
N VAL A 84 -18.61 -7.79 -23.97
CA VAL A 84 -18.27 -8.27 -25.33
C VAL A 84 -19.06 -9.53 -25.69
N VAL A 85 -19.18 -10.50 -24.77
CA VAL A 85 -19.98 -11.71 -25.01
C VAL A 85 -21.45 -11.34 -25.24
N PHE A 86 -22.00 -10.44 -24.43
CA PHE A 86 -23.37 -9.96 -24.62
C PHE A 86 -23.57 -9.24 -25.97
N ALA A 87 -22.60 -8.40 -26.37
CA ALA A 87 -22.61 -7.73 -27.67
C ALA A 87 -22.57 -8.70 -28.86
N LEU A 88 -21.80 -9.80 -28.75
CA LEU A 88 -21.72 -10.84 -29.78
C LEU A 88 -23.02 -11.66 -29.85
N LEU A 89 -23.62 -11.99 -28.71
CA LEU A 89 -24.91 -12.70 -28.67
C LEU A 89 -26.05 -11.88 -29.25
N ALA A 90 -26.06 -10.56 -28.97
CA ALA A 90 -27.07 -9.62 -29.48
C ALA A 90 -26.95 -9.38 -31.00
N SER A 91 -25.76 -9.53 -31.59
CA SER A 91 -25.55 -9.38 -33.03
C SER A 91 -25.71 -10.67 -33.83
N GLY A 92 -25.55 -11.84 -33.19
CA GLY A 92 -25.61 -13.15 -33.86
C GLY A 92 -27.00 -13.78 -34.01
N HIS A 93 -28.01 -13.36 -33.25
CA HIS A 93 -29.37 -13.89 -33.36
C HIS A 93 -30.24 -12.94 -34.19
N GLY A 94 -30.62 -13.33 -35.40
CA GLY A 94 -31.59 -12.62 -36.26
C GLY A 94 -33.04 -12.64 -35.74
N GLY A 95 -33.24 -12.63 -34.42
CA GLY A 95 -34.55 -12.46 -33.77
C GLY A 95 -34.80 -11.00 -33.38
N ASP A 96 -36.00 -10.70 -32.89
CA ASP A 96 -36.58 -9.37 -32.60
C ASP A 96 -35.77 -8.43 -31.67
N LEU A 97 -34.58 -8.84 -31.23
CA LEU A 97 -33.64 -8.08 -30.43
C LEU A 97 -32.49 -7.52 -31.29
N HIS A 98 -32.82 -6.93 -32.43
CA HIS A 98 -31.83 -6.24 -33.27
C HIS A 98 -31.39 -4.95 -32.54
N ALA A 99 -30.42 -5.08 -31.65
CA ALA A 99 -29.89 -3.95 -30.90
C ALA A 99 -29.14 -3.03 -31.88
N ASP A 100 -29.55 -1.77 -31.95
CA ASP A 100 -28.86 -0.75 -32.75
C ASP A 100 -27.37 -0.74 -32.39
N GLY A 101 -26.50 -0.72 -33.41
CA GLY A 101 -25.04 -0.74 -33.20
C GLY A 101 -24.54 0.41 -32.30
N SER A 102 -25.30 1.50 -32.21
CA SER A 102 -25.07 2.60 -31.28
C SER A 102 -25.23 2.19 -29.81
N ALA A 103 -26.25 1.40 -29.47
CA ALA A 103 -26.51 0.91 -28.11
C ALA A 103 -25.41 -0.06 -27.65
N VAL A 104 -24.93 -0.93 -28.56
CA VAL A 104 -23.82 -1.84 -28.29
C VAL A 104 -22.51 -1.08 -28.06
N GLY A 105 -22.22 -0.07 -28.89
CA GLY A 105 -21.03 0.78 -28.71
C GLY A 105 -21.04 1.58 -27.40
N LEU A 106 -22.21 2.10 -27.01
CA LEU A 106 -22.41 2.76 -25.71
C LEU A 106 -22.19 1.80 -24.54
N ALA A 107 -22.75 0.57 -24.61
CA ALA A 107 -22.56 -0.45 -23.58
C ALA A 107 -21.09 -0.86 -23.44
N LEU A 108 -20.37 -1.06 -24.55
CA LEU A 108 -18.94 -1.36 -24.53
C LEU A 108 -18.12 -0.21 -23.93
N SER A 109 -18.38 1.03 -24.36
CA SER A 109 -17.66 2.21 -23.86
C SER A 109 -17.87 2.42 -22.36
N SER A 110 -19.10 2.24 -21.88
CA SER A 110 -19.43 2.33 -20.45
C SER A 110 -18.79 1.19 -19.64
N SER A 111 -18.75 -0.03 -20.17
CA SER A 111 -18.08 -1.16 -19.51
C SER A 111 -16.58 -0.93 -19.32
N MET A 112 -15.90 -0.31 -20.29
CA MET A 112 -14.50 0.09 -20.18
C MET A 112 -14.31 1.16 -19.09
N GLY A 113 -15.19 2.17 -19.05
CA GLY A 113 -15.18 3.19 -18.02
C GLY A 113 -15.33 2.61 -16.61
N ILE A 114 -16.31 1.72 -16.43
CA ILE A 114 -16.55 1.02 -15.15
C ILE A 114 -15.32 0.20 -14.73
N SER A 115 -14.68 -0.49 -15.67
CA SER A 115 -13.50 -1.31 -15.39
C SER A 115 -12.32 -0.49 -14.90
N LEU A 116 -12.11 0.70 -15.48
CA LEU A 116 -11.09 1.63 -15.02
C LEU A 116 -11.37 2.14 -13.59
N LEU A 117 -12.65 2.44 -13.29
CA LEU A 117 -13.07 2.86 -11.95
C LEU A 117 -12.85 1.76 -10.90
N ILE A 118 -13.12 0.49 -11.25
CA ILE A 118 -12.88 -0.65 -10.35
C ILE A 118 -11.39 -0.75 -10.00
N ILE A 119 -10.50 -0.68 -10.98
CA ILE A 119 -9.05 -0.75 -10.75
C ILE A 119 -8.59 0.43 -9.88
N GLY A 120 -9.04 1.64 -10.22
CA GLY A 120 -8.68 2.85 -9.48
C GLY A 120 -9.17 2.83 -8.04
N SER A 121 -10.44 2.51 -7.82
CA SER A 121 -11.04 2.42 -6.48
C SER A 121 -10.37 1.37 -5.59
N THR A 122 -10.03 0.20 -6.15
CA THR A 122 -9.34 -0.85 -5.40
C THR A 122 -7.98 -0.37 -4.89
N ILE A 123 -7.22 0.35 -5.71
CA ILE A 123 -5.93 0.94 -5.32
C ILE A 123 -6.14 2.03 -4.26
N SER A 124 -7.13 2.91 -4.45
CA SER A 124 -7.43 3.99 -3.50
C SER A 124 -7.81 3.45 -2.11
N VAL A 125 -8.63 2.39 -2.05
CA VAL A 125 -9.00 1.73 -0.78
C VAL A 125 -7.77 1.14 -0.08
N PHE A 126 -6.85 0.54 -0.84
CA PHE A 126 -5.61 0.02 -0.29
C PHE A 126 -4.74 1.14 0.31
N VAL A 127 -4.52 2.23 -0.43
CA VAL A 127 -3.75 3.39 0.06
C VAL A 127 -4.40 4.00 1.30
N PHE A 128 -5.73 4.14 1.30
CA PHE A 128 -6.48 4.64 2.46
C PHE A 128 -6.25 3.77 3.70
N THR A 129 -6.27 2.46 3.55
CA THR A 129 -6.01 1.52 4.65
C THR A 129 -4.61 1.72 5.24
N LEU A 130 -3.60 1.99 4.41
CA LEU A 130 -2.23 2.27 4.88
C LEU A 130 -2.15 3.58 5.68
N THR A 131 -2.83 4.63 5.22
CA THR A 131 -2.86 5.92 5.91
C THR A 131 -3.64 5.82 7.22
N PHE A 132 -4.71 5.03 7.26
CA PHE A 132 -5.50 4.79 8.46
C PHE A 132 -4.67 4.15 9.59
N VAL A 133 -3.79 3.19 9.27
CA VAL A 133 -2.86 2.61 10.26
C VAL A 133 -1.92 3.66 10.86
N SER A 134 -1.42 4.60 10.06
CA SER A 134 -0.62 5.72 10.57
C SER A 134 -1.43 6.62 11.49
N PHE A 135 -2.69 6.89 11.14
CA PHE A 135 -3.60 7.69 11.95
C PHE A 135 -3.90 7.03 13.31
N GLU A 136 -4.13 5.70 13.34
CA GLU A 136 -4.29 4.95 14.59
C GLU A 136 -3.11 5.14 15.54
N ARG A 137 -1.87 5.13 15.01
CA ARG A 137 -0.66 5.35 15.81
C ARG A 137 -0.59 6.77 16.36
N CYS A 138 -0.92 7.79 15.56
CA CYS A 138 -0.97 9.17 16.06
C CYS A 138 -2.01 9.34 17.18
N LEU A 139 -3.16 8.68 17.04
CA LEU A 139 -4.23 8.72 18.03
C LEU A 139 -3.90 7.92 19.30
N GLU A 140 -3.02 6.92 19.21
CA GLU A 140 -2.45 6.26 20.38
C GLU A 140 -1.61 7.25 21.20
N TYR A 141 -0.80 8.10 20.56
CA TYR A 141 0.02 9.10 21.24
C TYR A 141 -0.77 10.19 21.98
N THR A 142 -1.98 10.52 21.53
CA THR A 142 -2.83 11.51 22.23
C THR A 142 -3.49 10.98 23.48
N ARG A 143 -3.47 9.65 23.68
CA ARG A 143 -4.07 8.97 24.83
C ARG A 143 -3.05 8.62 25.92
N LEU A 144 -1.76 8.88 25.71
CA LEU A 144 -0.77 8.66 26.74
C LEU A 144 -1.04 9.57 27.94
N PRO A 145 -0.84 9.07 29.19
CA PRO A 145 -0.98 9.90 30.38
C PRO A 145 -0.01 11.07 30.30
N ALA A 146 -0.48 12.25 30.68
CA ALA A 146 0.38 13.43 30.77
C ALA A 146 1.49 13.20 31.80
N GLU A 147 2.70 13.65 31.48
CA GLU A 147 3.80 13.63 32.43
C GLU A 147 3.43 14.51 33.64
N VAL A 148 3.76 14.04 34.84
CA VAL A 148 3.50 14.78 36.09
C VAL A 148 4.28 16.07 36.06
N SER A 149 3.62 17.19 36.34
CA SER A 149 4.26 18.50 36.37
C SER A 149 5.32 18.53 37.48
N LEU A 150 6.51 19.07 37.18
CA LEU A 150 7.62 19.18 38.15
C LEU A 150 7.22 19.96 39.43
N SER A 151 6.13 20.73 39.39
CA SER A 151 5.56 21.43 40.54
C SER A 151 4.84 20.54 41.55
N GLU A 152 4.47 19.31 41.20
CA GLU A 152 3.82 18.34 42.11
C GLU A 152 4.81 17.32 42.71
N GLN A 153 6.09 17.38 42.33
CA GLN A 153 7.14 16.49 42.83
C GLN A 153 8.05 17.13 43.90
N ALA A 154 7.81 18.39 44.27
CA ALA A 154 8.50 19.14 45.32
C ALA A 154 7.57 19.38 46.52
#